data_AF-A0A671WU94-F1
#
_entry.id   AF-A0A671WU94-F1
#
_cell.length_a   1.000
_cell.length_b   1.000
_cell.length_c   1.000
_cell.angle_alpha   90.00
_cell.angle_beta   90.00
_cell.angle_gamma   90.00
#
_symmetry.space_group_name_H-M   'P 1'
#
loop_
_entity.id
_entity.type
_entity.pdbx_description
1 polymer ?
#
loop_
_entity_poly.entity_id
_entity_poly.type
_entity_poly.pdbx_seq_one_letter_code
_entity_poly.pdbx_strand_id
1 'polypeptide(L)'
;MDEQALLGLNPNADARYRQRAMAYFEQLKESQDAWEVCAEALAKGIYNDDHVKFFCFQVLEHQIKFRHAGLSAVQQQLIRETLMKWLQCQPTT
;
A
#
# COMPACT_ATOMS: atom_id res chain seq x y z
N MET A 1 5.71 4.39 -6.38
CA MET A 1 6.01 3.00 -5.97
C MET A 1 7.10 2.46 -6.89
N ASP A 2 8.05 1.66 -6.40
CA ASP A 2 9.10 1.06 -7.25
C ASP A 2 8.50 -0.06 -8.13
N GLU A 3 8.42 0.18 -9.44
CA GLU A 3 7.82 -0.73 -10.41
C GLU A 3 8.57 -2.08 -10.49
N GLN A 4 9.89 -2.11 -10.27
CA GLN A 4 10.67 -3.34 -10.27
C GLN A 4 10.35 -4.21 -9.05
N ALA A 5 10.06 -3.58 -7.92
CA ALA A 5 9.60 -4.29 -6.72
C ALA A 5 8.19 -4.85 -6.94
N LEU A 6 7.31 -4.12 -7.63
CA LEU A 6 5.96 -4.60 -7.94
C LEU A 6 5.97 -5.84 -8.85
N LEU A 7 6.93 -5.96 -9.77
CA LEU A 7 7.08 -7.18 -10.59
C LEU A 7 7.27 -8.43 -9.73
N GLY A 8 7.92 -8.32 -8.57
CA GLY A 8 8.13 -9.44 -7.65
C GLY A 8 6.92 -9.82 -6.81
N LEU A 9 5.82 -9.06 -6.82
CA LEU A 9 4.54 -9.46 -6.20
C LEU A 9 3.79 -10.50 -7.02
N ASN A 10 4.11 -10.61 -8.31
CA ASN A 10 3.52 -11.60 -9.19
C ASN A 10 4.02 -13.01 -8.76
N PRO A 11 3.11 -13.98 -8.54
CA PRO A 11 3.48 -15.33 -8.14
C PRO A 11 4.38 -16.04 -9.17
N ASN A 12 4.35 -15.61 -10.43
CA ASN A 12 5.18 -16.12 -11.51
C ASN A 12 6.54 -15.41 -11.64
N ALA A 13 6.83 -14.39 -10.82
CA ALA A 13 8.10 -13.68 -10.88
C ALA A 13 9.27 -14.54 -10.39
N ASP A 14 10.47 -14.33 -10.93
CA ASP A 14 11.67 -15.04 -10.47
C ASP A 14 11.95 -14.77 -8.99
N ALA A 15 12.59 -15.74 -8.32
CA ALA A 15 12.96 -15.65 -6.90
C ALA A 15 13.75 -14.37 -6.56
N ARG A 16 14.56 -13.87 -7.49
CA ARG A 16 15.34 -12.62 -7.33
C ARG A 16 14.45 -11.38 -7.25
N TYR A 17 13.39 -11.33 -8.07
CA TYR A 17 12.43 -10.23 -8.02
C TYR A 17 11.56 -10.32 -6.77
N ARG A 18 11.16 -11.53 -6.33
CA ARG A 18 10.42 -11.71 -5.07
C ARG A 18 11.21 -11.25 -3.85
N GLN A 19 12.49 -11.62 -3.75
CA GLN A 19 13.35 -11.15 -2.65
C GLN A 19 13.47 -9.63 -2.65
N ARG A 20 13.63 -9.02 -3.82
CA ARG A 20 13.71 -7.56 -3.95
C ARG A 20 12.40 -6.89 -3.56
N ALA A 21 11.27 -7.46 -3.96
CA ALA A 21 9.95 -7.00 -3.58
C ALA A 21 9.77 -7.07 -2.06
N MET A 22 10.08 -8.22 -1.44
CA MET A 22 10.04 -8.40 0.02
C MET A 22 10.90 -7.37 0.76
N ALA A 23 12.14 -7.15 0.32
CA ALA A 23 13.03 -6.16 0.95
C ALA A 23 12.49 -4.73 0.82
N TYR A 24 11.96 -4.37 -0.36
CA TYR A 24 11.29 -3.08 -0.56
C TYR A 24 10.05 -2.96 0.34
N PHE A 25 9.31 -4.05 0.53
CA PHE A 25 8.12 -4.07 1.38
C PHE A 25 8.44 -3.92 2.86
N GLU A 26 9.48 -4.55 3.37
CA GLU A 26 9.92 -4.33 4.75
C GLU A 26 10.33 -2.88 4.96
N GLN A 27 11.09 -2.30 4.02
CA GLN A 27 11.45 -0.88 4.06
C GLN A 27 10.22 0.04 4.05
N LEU A 28 9.20 -0.28 3.24
CA LEU A 28 7.95 0.49 3.25
C LEU A 28 7.20 0.36 4.58
N LYS A 29 7.22 -0.79 5.24
CA LYS A 29 6.56 -0.95 6.55
C LYS A 29 7.29 -0.19 7.66
N GLU A 30 8.61 -0.08 7.56
CA GLU A 30 9.42 0.69 8.52
C GLU A 30 9.38 2.21 8.25
N SER A 31 9.13 2.61 7.01
CA SER A 31 9.06 4.01 6.60
C SER A 31 7.81 4.71 7.15
N GLN A 32 8.00 5.96 7.59
CA GLN A 32 6.92 6.78 8.17
C GLN A 32 5.97 7.37 7.12
N ASP A 33 6.43 7.46 5.87
CA ASP A 33 5.71 8.15 4.78
C ASP A 33 5.26 7.18 3.67
N ALA A 34 5.66 5.90 3.76
CA ALA A 34 5.32 4.88 2.77
C ALA A 34 3.82 4.64 2.63
N TRP A 35 3.04 4.87 3.68
CA TRP A 35 1.58 4.76 3.63
C TRP A 35 0.96 5.77 2.66
N GLU A 36 1.58 6.94 2.44
CA GLU A 36 1.08 7.93 1.48
C GLU A 36 1.18 7.38 0.06
N VAL A 37 2.27 6.69 -0.26
CA VAL A 37 2.46 6.03 -1.56
C VAL A 37 1.43 4.93 -1.76
N CYS A 38 1.15 4.13 -0.72
CA CYS A 38 0.13 3.08 -0.75
C CYS A 38 -1.30 3.66 -0.88
N ALA A 39 -1.59 4.73 -0.15
CA ALA A 39 -2.86 5.45 -0.21
C ALA A 39 -3.08 6.02 -1.61
N GLU A 40 -2.09 6.73 -2.16
CA GLU A 40 -2.18 7.31 -3.50
C GLU A 40 -2.36 6.22 -4.57
N ALA A 41 -1.64 5.11 -4.46
CA ALA A 41 -1.76 3.97 -5.38
C ALA A 41 -3.17 3.37 -5.38
N LEU A 42 -3.79 3.24 -4.19
CA LEU A 42 -5.17 2.79 -4.06
C LEU A 42 -6.17 3.83 -4.60
N ALA A 43 -5.99 5.11 -4.24
CA ALA A 43 -6.89 6.19 -4.66
C ALA A 43 -6.88 6.40 -6.18
N LYS A 44 -5.72 6.32 -6.82
CA LYS A 44 -5.58 6.43 -8.28
C LYS A 44 -6.07 5.17 -9.01
N GLY A 45 -6.22 4.04 -8.31
CA GLY A 45 -6.62 2.77 -8.93
C GLY A 45 -5.67 2.31 -10.04
N ILE A 46 -4.43 2.81 -10.04
CA ILE A 46 -3.43 2.60 -11.11
C ILE A 46 -2.97 1.14 -11.21
N TYR A 47 -3.10 0.37 -10.12
CA TYR A 47 -2.76 -1.04 -10.08
C TYR A 47 -4.03 -1.88 -9.99
N ASN A 48 -4.30 -2.65 -11.04
CA ASN A 48 -5.41 -3.60 -11.05
C ASN A 48 -5.05 -4.96 -10.42
N ASP A 49 -3.78 -5.18 -10.12
CA ASP A 49 -3.26 -6.39 -9.48
C ASP A 49 -3.68 -6.45 -8.01
N ASP A 50 -4.38 -7.51 -7.63
CA ASP A 50 -4.91 -7.69 -6.28
C ASP A 50 -3.80 -7.86 -5.23
N HIS A 51 -2.62 -8.37 -5.62
CA HIS A 51 -1.47 -8.50 -4.72
C HIS A 51 -0.93 -7.12 -4.33
N VAL A 52 -0.90 -6.19 -5.27
CA VAL A 52 -0.49 -4.80 -5.03
C VAL A 52 -1.51 -4.10 -4.12
N LYS A 53 -2.82 -4.28 -4.38
CA LYS A 53 -3.88 -3.71 -3.53
C LYS A 53 -3.79 -4.24 -2.11
N PHE A 54 -3.72 -5.57 -1.94
CA PHE A 54 -3.60 -6.22 -0.64
C PHE A 54 -2.38 -5.71 0.13
N PHE A 55 -1.25 -5.56 -0.57
CA PHE A 55 -0.04 -5.00 0.01
C PHE A 55 -0.24 -3.56 0.48
N CYS A 56 -0.82 -2.68 -0.34
CA CYS A 56 -1.12 -1.30 0.06
C CYS A 56 -1.99 -1.25 1.33
N PHE A 57 -2.99 -2.13 1.42
CA PHE A 57 -3.81 -2.25 2.63
C PHE A 57 -3.00 -2.72 3.83
N GLN A 58 -2.10 -3.68 3.65
CA GLN A 58 -1.28 -4.19 4.75
C GLN A 58 -0.33 -3.12 5.31
N VAL A 59 0.24 -2.27 4.46
CA VAL A 59 1.08 -1.13 4.91
C VAL A 59 0.23 -0.10 5.65
N LEU A 60 -0.94 0.26 5.11
CA LEU A 60 -1.87 1.18 5.75
C LEU A 60 -2.35 0.65 7.11
N GLU A 61 -2.75 -0.62 7.17
CA GLU A 61 -3.17 -1.28 8.40
C GLU A 61 -2.05 -1.28 9.44
N HIS A 62 -0.82 -1.61 9.04
CA HIS A 62 0.33 -1.60 9.94
C HIS A 62 0.59 -0.17 10.47
N GLN A 63 0.53 0.85 9.62
CA GLN A 63 0.68 2.23 10.06
C GLN A 63 -0.42 2.66 11.04
N ILE A 64 -1.66 2.31 10.75
CA ILE A 64 -2.80 2.62 11.63
C ILE A 64 -2.70 1.82 12.96
N LYS A 65 -2.20 0.59 12.95
CA LYS A 65 -2.09 -0.22 14.17
C LYS A 65 -0.93 0.20 15.06
N PHE A 66 0.24 0.47 14.48
CA PHE A 66 1.49 0.66 15.23
C PHE A 66 1.89 2.12 15.37
N ARG A 67 1.52 2.99 14.42
CA ARG A 67 1.97 4.39 14.39
C ARG A 67 0.85 5.42 14.33
N HIS A 68 -0.41 5.02 14.48
CA HIS A 68 -1.55 5.96 14.45
C HIS A 68 -1.47 7.04 15.53
N ALA A 69 -0.92 6.73 16.70
CA ALA A 69 -0.66 7.70 17.76
C ALA A 69 0.41 8.75 17.37
N GLY A 70 1.30 8.42 16.43
CA GLY A 70 2.32 9.32 15.89
C GLY A 70 1.90 10.05 14.61
N LEU A 71 0.74 9.72 14.03
CA LEU A 71 0.21 10.42 12.87
C LEU A 71 -0.53 11.68 13.29
N SER A 72 -0.35 12.76 12.54
CA SER A 72 -1.14 13.98 12.73
C SER A 72 -2.61 13.76 12.39
N ALA A 73 -3.50 14.60 12.94
CA ALA A 73 -4.93 14.54 12.63
C ALA A 73 -5.22 14.63 11.11
N VAL A 74 -4.39 15.40 10.38
CA VAL A 74 -4.49 15.53 8.92
C VAL A 74 -4.15 14.21 8.23
N GLN A 75 -3.10 13.51 8.67
CA GLN A 75 -2.72 12.22 8.08
C GLN A 75 -3.76 11.14 8.37
N GLN A 76 -4.30 11.09 9.59
CA GLN A 76 -5.39 10.17 9.94
C GLN A 76 -6.63 10.41 9.07
N GLN A 77 -6.98 11.68 8.84
CA GLN A 77 -8.09 12.04 7.96
C GLN A 77 -7.82 11.64 6.51
N LEU A 78 -6.59 11.87 6.00
CA LEU A 78 -6.21 11.51 4.63
C LEU A 78 -6.32 9.99 4.39
N ILE A 79 -5.85 9.19 5.34
CA ILE A 79 -5.98 7.72 5.30
C ILE A 79 -7.46 7.33 5.21
N ARG A 80 -8.30 7.90 6.08
CA ARG A 80 -9.73 7.61 6.12
C ARG A 80 -10.43 7.98 4.81
N GLU A 81 -10.14 9.16 4.27
CA GLU A 81 -10.71 9.63 3.01
C GLU A 81 -10.27 8.74 1.84
N THR A 82 -9.01 8.33 1.83
CA THR A 82 -8.48 7.44 0.80
C THR A 82 -9.18 6.08 0.82
N LEU A 83 -9.32 5.48 2.00
CA LEU A 83 -10.04 4.21 2.17
C LEU A 83 -11.52 4.34 1.76
N MET A 84 -12.18 5.43 2.17
CA MET A 84 -13.57 5.70 1.80
C MET A 84 -13.75 5.87 0.28
N LYS A 85 -12.88 6.66 -0.36
CA LYS A 85 -12.89 6.83 -1.82
C LYS A 85 -12.65 5.50 -2.52
N TRP A 86 -11.67 4.72 -2.07
CA TRP A 86 -11.41 3.41 -2.65
C TRP A 86 -12.61 2.46 -2.51
N LEU A 87 -13.28 2.45 -1.35
CA LEU A 87 -14.51 1.69 -1.09
C LEU A 87 -15.66 2.13 -2.02
N GLN A 88 -15.83 3.44 -2.22
CA GLN A 88 -16.84 3.98 -3.13
C GLN A 88 -16.54 3.70 -4.60
N CYS A 89 -15.25 3.59 -4.95
CA CYS A 89 -14.81 3.21 -6.29
C CYS A 89 -14.87 1.69 -6.53
N GLN A 90 -15.18 0.87 -5.52
CA GLN A 90 -15.45 -0.55 -5.77
C GLN A 90 -16.77 -0.65 -6.56
N PRO A 91 -16.79 -1.36 -7.70
CA PRO A 91 -18.03 -1.62 -8.40
C PRO A 91 -18.95 -2.42 -7.45
N THR A 92 -20.09 -1.83 -7.08
CA THR A 92 -21.18 -2.54 -6.42
C THR A 92 -21.71 -3.59 -7.38
N THR A 93 -21.27 -4.84 -7.20
CA THR A 93 -21.87 -6.01 -7.83
C THR A 93 -23.23 -6.32 -7.23
#